data_AF-A0AAD1BIS6-F1
#
_entry.id   AF-A0AAD1BIS6-F1
#
_cell.length_a   1.000
_cell.length_b   1.000
_cell.length_c   1.000
_cell.angle_alpha   90.00
_cell.angle_beta   90.00
_cell.angle_gamma   90.00
#
_symmetry.space_group_name_H-M   'P 1'
#
loop_
_entity.id
_entity.type
_entity.pdbx_description
1 polymer ?
#
loop_
_entity_poly.entity_id
_entity_poly.type
_entity_poly.pdbx_seq_one_letter_code
_entity_poly.pdbx_strand_id
1 'polypeptide(L)'
;MIKLDQKEETKIAEGLRKRDTSAMRTFYNLYAGIFMTVCSRYIADIDDAKDILQDAFIKIFTKIDSFEYRGSGSLLAWSKQIVVMEALGFLRNKKTIPLIYGEQLPEQDDKSDLTVEDIPEEMLLQMIQSLPDGYRVVFNLYVLENKSHKEIGEILGIRAKSSASQLSRAKSILKQQIVSYRKGVKL
;
A
#
# COMPACT_ATOMS: atom_id res chain seq x y z
N MET A 1 -8.33 -12.52 -8.71
CA MET A 1 -7.81 -12.74 -7.34
C MET A 1 -7.28 -14.17 -7.27
N ILE A 2 -6.02 -14.38 -6.89
CA ILE A 2 -5.45 -15.72 -6.73
C ILE A 2 -6.25 -16.42 -5.63
N LYS A 3 -6.91 -17.52 -5.95
CA LYS A 3 -7.64 -18.36 -4.99
C LYS A 3 -6.85 -19.64 -4.82
N LEU A 4 -5.97 -19.65 -3.84
CA LEU A 4 -5.38 -20.88 -3.35
C LEU A 4 -6.37 -21.54 -2.38
N ASP A 5 -6.52 -22.84 -2.48
CA ASP A 5 -7.20 -23.60 -1.45
C ASP A 5 -6.33 -23.73 -0.18
N GLN A 6 -6.93 -24.21 0.90
CA GLN A 6 -6.23 -24.40 2.17
C GLN A 6 -4.98 -25.29 2.04
N LYS A 7 -5.07 -26.36 1.23
CA LYS A 7 -4.01 -27.34 1.08
C LYS A 7 -2.84 -26.73 0.31
N GLU A 8 -3.12 -25.94 -0.71
CA GLU A 8 -2.11 -25.20 -1.49
C GLU A 8 -1.38 -24.16 -0.64
N GLU A 9 -2.11 -23.32 0.11
CA GLU A 9 -1.49 -22.32 0.99
C GLU A 9 -0.62 -22.95 2.07
N THR A 10 -1.14 -23.99 2.73
CA THR A 10 -0.40 -24.68 3.80
C THR A 10 0.84 -25.36 3.23
N LYS A 11 0.73 -26.01 2.06
CA LYS A 11 1.87 -26.63 1.38
C LYS A 11 2.95 -25.62 1.04
N ILE A 12 2.58 -24.45 0.51
CA ILE A 12 3.53 -23.37 0.21
C ILE A 12 4.19 -22.91 1.50
N ALA A 13 3.41 -22.58 2.54
CA ALA A 13 3.93 -22.11 3.82
C ALA A 13 4.90 -23.12 4.48
N GLU A 14 4.56 -24.40 4.49
CA GLU A 14 5.45 -25.46 5.00
C GLU A 14 6.73 -25.60 4.18
N GLY A 15 6.64 -25.50 2.85
CA GLY A 15 7.80 -25.50 1.97
C GLY A 15 8.72 -24.31 2.25
N LEU A 16 8.14 -23.11 2.46
CA LEU A 16 8.89 -21.91 2.86
C LEU A 16 9.61 -22.10 4.21
N ARG A 17 8.96 -22.68 5.23
CA ARG A 17 9.61 -22.99 6.52
C ARG A 17 10.81 -23.93 6.37
N LYS A 18 10.71 -24.88 5.44
CA LYS A 18 11.80 -25.82 5.11
C LYS A 18 12.86 -25.24 4.18
N ARG A 19 12.73 -23.97 3.76
CA ARG A 19 13.58 -23.32 2.75
C ARG A 19 13.63 -24.10 1.42
N ASP A 20 12.52 -24.74 1.06
CA ASP A 20 12.38 -25.46 -0.18
C ASP A 20 12.38 -24.47 -1.36
N THR A 21 13.35 -24.63 -2.27
CA THR A 21 13.56 -23.67 -3.38
C THR A 21 12.37 -23.65 -4.35
N SER A 22 11.66 -24.78 -4.50
CA SER A 22 10.48 -24.88 -5.37
C SER A 22 9.29 -24.12 -4.78
N ALA A 23 9.06 -24.25 -3.47
CA ALA A 23 8.04 -23.49 -2.74
C ALA A 23 8.33 -21.99 -2.76
N MET A 24 9.58 -21.58 -2.54
CA MET A 24 10.01 -20.17 -2.62
C MET A 24 9.77 -19.59 -4.02
N ARG A 25 10.13 -20.33 -5.07
CA ARG A 25 9.87 -19.92 -6.47
C ARG A 25 8.37 -19.83 -6.75
N THR A 26 7.59 -20.80 -6.30
CA THR A 26 6.13 -20.81 -6.47
C THR A 26 5.50 -19.60 -5.80
N PHE A 27 5.86 -19.34 -4.54
CA PHE A 27 5.39 -18.18 -3.79
C PHE A 27 5.76 -16.85 -4.47
N TYR A 28 7.01 -16.72 -4.93
CA TYR A 28 7.47 -15.54 -5.65
C TYR A 28 6.65 -15.31 -6.93
N ASN A 29 6.50 -16.33 -7.78
CA ASN A 29 5.76 -16.21 -9.02
C ASN A 29 4.29 -15.86 -8.82
N LEU A 30 3.68 -16.35 -7.74
CA LEU A 30 2.29 -16.04 -7.39
C LEU A 30 2.13 -14.58 -6.95
N TYR A 31 3.03 -14.07 -6.12
CA TYR A 31 2.77 -12.83 -5.40
C TYR A 31 3.65 -11.64 -5.79
N ALA A 32 4.73 -11.83 -6.56
CA ALA A 32 5.65 -10.74 -6.93
C ALA A 32 4.92 -9.58 -7.63
N GLY A 33 4.02 -9.87 -8.59
CA GLY A 33 3.24 -8.82 -9.25
C GLY A 33 2.33 -8.06 -8.28
N ILE A 34 1.65 -8.77 -7.38
CA ILE A 34 0.76 -8.18 -6.38
C ILE A 34 1.55 -7.30 -5.41
N PHE A 35 2.67 -7.80 -4.90
CA PHE A 35 3.51 -7.07 -3.97
C PHE A 35 4.21 -5.88 -4.64
N MET A 36 4.57 -5.98 -5.91
CA MET A 36 5.05 -4.82 -6.69
C MET A 36 3.99 -3.72 -6.77
N THR A 37 2.74 -4.07 -7.09
CA THR A 37 1.63 -3.10 -7.05
C THR A 37 1.46 -2.49 -5.65
N VAL A 38 1.66 -3.27 -4.58
CA VAL A 38 1.62 -2.75 -3.21
C VAL A 38 2.75 -1.75 -2.97
N CYS A 39 4.00 -2.09 -3.31
CA CYS A 39 5.14 -1.18 -3.19
C CYS A 39 4.90 0.14 -3.95
N SER A 40 4.45 0.05 -5.20
CA SER A 40 4.22 1.22 -6.06
C SER A 40 3.15 2.18 -5.54
N ARG A 41 2.22 1.73 -4.68
CA ARG A 41 1.26 2.64 -4.03
C ARG A 41 1.93 3.59 -3.04
N TYR A 42 3.00 3.13 -2.39
CA TYR A 42 3.72 3.89 -1.38
C TYR A 42 4.94 4.62 -1.95
N ILE A 43 5.57 4.05 -2.97
CA ILE A 43 6.86 4.48 -3.52
C ILE A 43 6.70 4.83 -5.00
N ALA A 44 6.99 6.08 -5.35
CA ALA A 44 6.86 6.58 -6.73
C ALA A 44 8.03 6.13 -7.61
N ASP A 45 9.24 6.06 -7.06
CA ASP A 45 10.42 5.59 -7.77
C ASP A 45 10.36 4.06 -7.96
N ILE A 46 10.49 3.61 -9.20
CA ILE A 46 10.30 2.20 -9.54
C ILE A 46 11.48 1.31 -9.11
N ASP A 47 12.68 1.86 -9.03
CA ASP A 47 13.86 1.11 -8.63
C ASP A 47 13.88 0.97 -7.10
N ASP A 48 13.55 2.03 -6.37
CA ASP A 48 13.29 1.96 -4.92
C ASP A 48 12.19 0.91 -4.62
N ALA A 49 11.11 0.88 -5.40
CA ALA A 49 10.02 -0.09 -5.22
C ALA A 49 10.45 -1.55 -5.46
N LYS A 50 11.35 -1.80 -6.44
CA LYS A 50 11.92 -3.13 -6.68
C LYS A 50 12.84 -3.58 -5.55
N ASP A 51 13.64 -2.67 -5.00
CA ASP A 51 14.54 -2.98 -3.88
C ASP A 51 13.74 -3.34 -2.63
N ILE A 52 12.71 -2.56 -2.30
CA ILE A 52 11.79 -2.85 -1.19
C ILE A 52 11.07 -4.18 -1.39
N LEU A 53 10.69 -4.51 -2.63
CA LEU A 53 10.07 -5.79 -2.94
C LEU A 53 11.02 -6.96 -2.62
N GLN A 54 12.29 -6.84 -3.01
CA GLN A 54 13.31 -7.85 -2.71
C GLN A 54 13.49 -8.02 -1.19
N ASP A 55 13.66 -6.92 -0.46
CA ASP A 55 13.79 -6.92 0.99
C ASP A 55 12.56 -7.53 1.68
N ALA A 56 11.36 -7.23 1.18
CA ALA A 56 10.12 -7.80 1.69
C ALA A 56 10.06 -9.32 1.50
N PHE A 57 10.48 -9.85 0.34
CA PHE A 57 10.55 -11.30 0.13
C PHE A 57 11.55 -11.97 1.06
N ILE A 58 12.75 -11.39 1.23
CA ILE A 58 13.73 -11.87 2.20
C ILE A 58 13.08 -11.94 3.59
N LYS A 59 12.40 -10.85 4.00
CA LYS A 59 11.76 -10.78 5.31
C LYS A 59 10.61 -11.76 5.48
N ILE A 60 9.79 -11.95 4.46
CA ILE A 60 8.73 -12.98 4.42
C ILE A 60 9.35 -14.36 4.67
N PHE A 61 10.39 -14.73 3.92
CA PHE A 61 11.03 -16.03 4.07
C PHE A 61 11.70 -16.20 5.43
N THR A 62 12.31 -15.14 5.99
CA THR A 62 12.90 -15.21 7.33
C THR A 62 11.88 -15.25 8.46
N LYS A 63 10.66 -14.73 8.25
CA LYS A 63 9.60 -14.65 9.28
C LYS A 63 8.50 -15.69 9.14
N ILE A 64 8.57 -16.58 8.16
CA ILE A 64 7.51 -17.54 7.85
C ILE A 64 7.12 -18.44 9.03
N ASP A 65 8.01 -18.66 9.98
CA ASP A 65 7.69 -19.41 11.21
C ASP A 65 6.62 -18.72 12.08
N SER A 66 6.44 -17.40 11.94
CA SER A 66 5.39 -16.62 12.62
C SER A 66 4.05 -16.61 11.88
N PHE A 67 3.97 -17.19 10.67
CA PHE A 67 2.73 -17.28 9.93
C PHE A 67 1.83 -18.39 10.49
N GLU A 68 0.57 -18.05 10.71
CA GLU A 68 -0.50 -18.97 11.08
C GLU A 68 -1.61 -18.92 10.04
N TYR A 69 -2.08 -20.09 9.58
CA TYR A 69 -3.21 -20.16 8.67
C TYR A 69 -4.50 -19.75 9.39
N ARG A 70 -5.21 -18.76 8.82
CA ARG A 70 -6.45 -18.20 9.37
C ARG A 70 -7.62 -18.20 8.39
N GLY A 71 -7.53 -19.06 7.36
CA GLY A 71 -8.49 -19.12 6.25
C GLY A 71 -7.85 -18.78 4.91
N SER A 72 -8.63 -18.96 3.84
CA SER A 72 -8.17 -18.70 2.47
C SER A 72 -7.73 -17.25 2.32
N GLY A 73 -6.59 -17.04 1.68
CA GLY A 73 -5.94 -15.75 1.50
C GLY A 73 -5.10 -15.29 2.70
N SER A 74 -5.03 -16.06 3.79
CA SER A 74 -4.29 -15.64 4.99
C SER A 74 -2.79 -15.50 4.73
N LEU A 75 -2.20 -16.36 3.90
CA LEU A 75 -0.79 -16.25 3.53
C LEU A 75 -0.51 -14.97 2.73
N LEU A 76 -1.38 -14.64 1.77
CA LEU A 76 -1.28 -13.40 1.00
C LEU A 76 -1.43 -12.18 1.92
N ALA A 77 -2.43 -12.18 2.80
CA ALA A 77 -2.69 -11.07 3.71
C ALA A 77 -1.52 -10.83 4.69
N TRP A 78 -1.01 -11.89 5.31
CA TRP A 78 0.15 -11.81 6.22
C TRP A 78 1.41 -11.31 5.50
N SER A 79 1.67 -11.81 4.30
CA SER A 79 2.82 -11.38 3.49
C SER A 79 2.67 -9.92 3.02
N LYS A 80 1.47 -9.51 2.61
CA LYS A 80 1.15 -8.13 2.24
C LYS A 80 1.44 -7.16 3.40
N GLN A 81 1.13 -7.54 4.64
CA GLN A 81 1.47 -6.71 5.80
C GLN A 81 2.98 -6.47 5.90
N ILE A 82 3.81 -7.50 5.67
CA ILE A 82 5.27 -7.36 5.66
C ILE A 82 5.71 -6.38 4.56
N VAL A 83 5.18 -6.50 3.34
CA VAL A 83 5.49 -5.60 2.23
C VAL A 83 5.15 -4.15 2.56
N VAL A 84 3.97 -3.88 3.13
CA VAL A 84 3.59 -2.53 3.57
C VAL A 84 4.54 -2.02 4.64
N MET A 85 4.92 -2.85 5.62
CA MET A 85 5.85 -2.44 6.67
C MET A 85 7.25 -2.13 6.14
N GLU A 86 7.74 -2.85 5.14
CA GLU A 86 9.03 -2.53 4.50
C GLU A 86 8.96 -1.19 3.75
N ALA A 87 7.89 -0.94 2.99
CA ALA A 87 7.70 0.33 2.31
C ALA A 87 7.64 1.53 3.30
N LEU A 88 6.95 1.37 4.43
CA LEU A 88 6.93 2.40 5.48
C LEU A 88 8.30 2.57 6.15
N GLY A 89 9.03 1.47 6.38
CA GLY A 89 10.37 1.49 6.92
C GLY A 89 11.33 2.29 6.03
N PHE A 90 11.26 2.06 4.73
CA PHE A 90 12.03 2.80 3.73
C PHE A 90 11.75 4.30 3.77
N LEU A 91 10.47 4.70 3.73
CA LEU A 91 10.06 6.11 3.77
C LEU A 91 10.52 6.83 5.05
N ARG A 92 10.47 6.11 6.19
CA ARG A 92 10.99 6.63 7.47
C ARG A 92 12.49 6.87 7.42
N ASN A 93 13.26 5.95 6.82
CA ASN A 93 14.71 6.05 6.72
C ASN A 93 15.15 7.16 5.74
N LYS A 94 14.41 7.36 4.65
CA LYS A 94 14.65 8.44 3.68
C LYS A 94 14.33 9.83 4.26
N LYS A 95 13.79 9.91 5.49
CA LYS A 95 13.23 11.12 6.14
C LYS A 95 12.16 11.80 5.28
N THR A 96 11.55 11.09 4.33
CA THR A 96 10.51 11.62 3.45
C THR A 96 9.11 11.46 4.03
N ILE A 97 8.97 11.09 5.31
CA ILE A 97 7.76 11.37 6.08
C ILE A 97 7.98 12.68 6.87
N PRO A 98 8.09 13.87 6.24
CA PRO A 98 7.84 15.08 6.99
C PRO A 98 6.36 15.05 7.36
N LEU A 99 6.08 15.25 8.64
CA LEU A 99 4.79 15.71 9.10
C LEU A 99 4.52 17.03 8.37
N ILE A 100 3.82 16.99 7.23
CA ILE A 100 3.38 18.22 6.54
C ILE A 100 2.37 18.88 7.48
N TYR A 101 2.85 19.86 8.24
CA TYR A 101 2.02 20.77 8.99
C TYR A 101 1.57 21.87 8.02
N GLY A 102 0.34 21.72 7.54
CA GLY A 102 -0.52 22.83 7.15
C GLY A 102 -0.06 23.66 5.95
N GLU A 103 -0.55 23.29 4.77
CA GLU A 103 -1.06 24.30 3.85
C GLU A 103 -2.59 24.25 3.87
N GLN A 104 -3.20 25.39 4.17
CA GLN A 104 -4.64 25.57 4.08
C GLN A 104 -5.03 25.66 2.61
N LEU A 105 -5.34 24.52 1.99
CA LEU A 105 -6.18 24.55 0.80
C LEU A 105 -7.61 24.91 1.24
N PRO A 106 -8.32 25.79 0.52
CA PRO A 106 -9.70 26.16 0.86
C PRO A 106 -10.57 24.90 0.94
N GLU A 107 -11.41 24.83 1.98
CA GLU A 107 -12.48 23.85 2.07
C GLU A 107 -13.43 24.10 0.90
N GLN A 108 -13.31 23.29 -0.15
CA GLN A 108 -14.36 23.21 -1.17
C GLN A 108 -15.38 22.20 -0.68
N ASP A 109 -16.49 22.71 -0.19
CA ASP A 109 -17.76 21.98 -0.17
C ASP A 109 -18.05 21.55 -1.60
N ASP A 110 -18.18 20.24 -1.86
CA ASP A 110 -18.72 19.81 -3.16
C ASP A 110 -19.43 18.46 -3.08
N LYS A 111 -20.76 18.55 -3.22
CA LYS A 111 -21.76 17.50 -3.41
C LYS A 111 -21.70 16.91 -4.83
N SER A 112 -20.53 16.48 -5.27
CA SER A 112 -20.38 15.80 -6.56
C SER A 112 -20.09 14.32 -6.32
N ASP A 113 -21.05 13.45 -6.65
CA ASP A 113 -20.79 12.01 -6.79
C ASP A 113 -19.84 11.82 -7.97
N LEU A 114 -18.54 11.77 -7.67
CA LEU A 114 -17.52 11.48 -8.66
C LEU A 114 -17.33 9.97 -8.71
N THR A 115 -17.86 9.37 -9.77
CA THR A 115 -17.52 8.00 -10.15
C THR A 115 -16.05 7.93 -10.56
N VAL A 116 -15.38 6.81 -10.26
CA VAL A 116 -14.00 6.54 -10.71
C VAL A 116 -13.95 5.36 -11.69
N GLU A 117 -15.08 4.74 -12.00
CA GLU A 117 -15.15 3.51 -12.81
C GLU A 117 -14.56 3.68 -14.22
N ASP A 118 -14.61 4.88 -14.80
CA ASP A 118 -14.13 5.15 -16.17
C ASP A 118 -12.65 5.57 -16.23
N ILE A 119 -11.95 5.62 -15.09
CA ILE A 119 -10.55 6.05 -15.03
C ILE A 119 -9.65 4.80 -15.01
N PRO A 120 -8.68 4.67 -15.92
CA PRO A 120 -7.75 3.54 -15.93
C PRO A 120 -7.03 3.40 -14.58
N GLU A 121 -6.81 2.17 -14.13
CA GLU A 121 -6.15 1.88 -12.85
C GLU A 121 -4.75 2.49 -12.78
N GLU A 122 -4.04 2.52 -13.91
CA GLU A 122 -2.72 3.12 -14.03
C GLU A 122 -2.76 4.63 -13.77
N MET A 123 -3.80 5.31 -14.24
CA MET A 123 -3.99 6.75 -14.01
C MET A 123 -4.32 7.03 -12.53
N LEU A 124 -5.16 6.21 -11.91
CA LEU A 124 -5.46 6.32 -10.48
C LEU A 124 -4.19 6.09 -9.63
N LEU A 125 -3.37 5.10 -10.00
CA LEU A 125 -2.11 4.85 -9.33
C LEU A 125 -1.15 6.04 -9.47
N GLN A 126 -1.03 6.64 -10.65
CA GLN A 126 -0.22 7.84 -10.87
C GLN A 126 -0.70 9.02 -10.03
N MET A 127 -2.01 9.26 -9.97
CA MET A 127 -2.61 10.28 -9.10
C MET A 127 -2.22 10.05 -7.63
N ILE A 128 -2.34 8.80 -7.14
CA ILE A 128 -1.92 8.44 -5.78
C ILE A 128 -0.42 8.66 -5.57
N GLN A 129 0.42 8.26 -6.53
CA GLN A 129 1.88 8.42 -6.45
C GLN A 129 2.30 9.90 -6.43
N SER A 130 1.55 10.78 -7.10
CA SER A 130 1.80 12.22 -7.12
C SER A 130 1.48 12.94 -5.80
N LEU A 131 0.75 12.29 -4.88
CA LEU A 131 0.49 12.87 -3.57
C LEU A 131 1.79 13.04 -2.78
N PRO A 132 1.93 14.09 -1.96
CA PRO A 132 3.00 14.17 -0.97
C PRO A 132 3.00 12.94 -0.05
N ASP A 133 4.20 12.45 0.28
CA ASP A 133 4.43 11.17 0.97
C ASP A 133 3.52 10.95 2.20
N GLY A 134 3.38 11.94 3.09
CA GLY A 134 2.52 11.83 4.27
C GLY A 134 1.06 11.58 3.93
N TYR A 135 0.53 12.31 2.94
CA TYR A 135 -0.86 12.16 2.47
C TYR A 135 -1.06 10.82 1.77
N ARG A 136 -0.09 10.41 0.93
CA ARG A 136 -0.09 9.12 0.22
C ARG A 136 -0.12 7.95 1.19
N VAL A 137 0.75 7.96 2.21
CA VAL A 137 0.83 6.92 3.23
C VAL A 137 -0.48 6.80 4.01
N VAL A 138 -1.02 7.92 4.51
CA VAL A 138 -2.28 7.90 5.27
C VAL A 138 -3.45 7.44 4.41
N PHE A 139 -3.52 7.88 3.15
CA PHE A 139 -4.54 7.44 2.21
C PHE A 139 -4.50 5.92 2.01
N ASN A 140 -3.33 5.37 1.69
CA ASN A 140 -3.18 3.93 1.46
C ASN A 140 -3.50 3.12 2.73
N LEU A 141 -3.00 3.52 3.89
CA LEU A 141 -3.27 2.81 5.14
C LEU A 141 -4.77 2.80 5.48
N TYR A 142 -5.46 3.93 5.28
CA TYR A 142 -6.88 4.01 5.58
C TYR A 142 -7.74 3.28 4.53
N VAL A 143 -7.55 3.60 3.25
CA VAL A 143 -8.44 3.17 2.16
C VAL A 143 -8.13 1.76 1.68
N LEU A 144 -6.84 1.37 1.63
CA LEU A 144 -6.42 0.09 1.05
C LEU A 144 -6.06 -0.95 2.11
N GLU A 145 -5.61 -0.52 3.29
CA GLU A 145 -5.27 -1.41 4.41
C GLU A 145 -6.33 -1.42 5.52
N ASN A 146 -7.43 -0.68 5.35
CA ASN A 146 -8.56 -0.58 6.29
C ASN A 146 -8.15 -0.22 7.73
N LYS A 147 -7.11 0.60 7.88
CA LYS A 147 -6.64 1.06 9.20
C LYS A 147 -7.45 2.24 9.70
N SER A 148 -7.83 2.17 10.97
CA SER A 148 -8.41 3.31 11.68
C SER A 148 -7.39 4.43 11.87
N HIS A 149 -7.85 5.67 12.03
CA HIS A 149 -6.96 6.80 12.33
C HIS A 149 -6.14 6.60 13.61
N LYS A 150 -6.65 5.81 14.56
CA LYS A 150 -5.92 5.44 15.77
C LYS A 150 -4.73 4.54 15.43
N GLU A 151 -4.96 3.44 14.72
CA GLU A 151 -3.88 2.53 14.27
C GLU A 151 -2.86 3.27 13.40
N ILE A 152 -3.31 4.13 12.49
CA ILE A 152 -2.40 4.93 11.65
C ILE A 152 -1.53 5.85 12.51
N GLY A 153 -2.12 6.48 13.53
CA GLY A 153 -1.39 7.31 14.48
C GLY A 153 -0.28 6.53 15.20
N GLU A 154 -0.58 5.30 15.62
CA GLU A 154 0.38 4.39 16.26
C GLU A 154 1.50 3.97 15.30
N ILE A 155 1.15 3.60 14.05
CA ILE A 155 2.12 3.17 13.02
C ILE A 155 3.10 4.30 12.66
N LEU A 156 2.58 5.52 12.51
CA LEU A 156 3.34 6.66 12.00
C LEU A 156 3.93 7.55 13.11
N GLY A 157 3.56 7.34 14.38
CA GLY A 157 3.96 8.22 15.49
C GLY A 157 3.30 9.60 15.42
N ILE A 158 2.05 9.68 14.94
CA ILE A 158 1.30 10.93 14.77
C ILE A 158 -0.03 10.90 15.54
N ARG A 159 -0.66 12.05 15.74
CA ARG A 159 -2.00 12.10 16.37
C ARG A 159 -3.06 11.56 15.39
N ALA A 160 -4.07 10.85 15.89
CA ALA A 160 -5.19 10.39 15.07
C ALA A 160 -5.90 11.53 14.31
N LYS A 161 -6.00 12.72 14.94
CA LYS A 161 -6.51 13.93 14.27
C LYS A 161 -5.65 14.36 13.08
N SER A 162 -4.33 14.23 13.19
CA SER A 162 -3.40 14.51 12.08
C SER A 162 -3.64 13.54 10.93
N SER A 163 -3.82 12.24 11.22
CA SER A 163 -4.21 11.25 10.20
C SER A 163 -5.52 11.64 9.50
N ALA A 164 -6.56 12.02 10.25
CA ALA A 164 -7.83 12.45 9.66
C ALA A 164 -7.67 13.67 8.72
N SER A 165 -6.90 14.68 9.15
CA SER A 165 -6.63 15.85 8.30
C SER A 165 -5.84 15.49 7.04
N GLN A 166 -4.83 14.62 7.14
CA GLN A 166 -4.03 14.19 5.99
C GLN A 166 -4.88 13.37 5.00
N LEU A 167 -5.77 12.51 5.48
CA LEU A 167 -6.70 11.78 4.62
C LEU A 167 -7.65 12.72 3.87
N SER A 168 -8.21 13.72 4.57
CA SER A 168 -9.08 14.73 3.95
C SER A 168 -8.34 15.47 2.83
N ARG A 169 -7.09 15.91 3.10
CA ARG A 169 -6.24 16.57 2.09
C ARG A 169 -5.93 15.66 0.90
N ALA A 170 -5.57 14.40 1.14
CA ALA A 170 -5.33 13.42 0.08
C ALA A 170 -6.55 13.29 -0.84
N LYS A 171 -7.75 13.13 -0.25
CA LYS A 171 -9.00 13.02 -1.01
C LYS A 171 -9.30 14.29 -1.82
N SER A 172 -9.08 15.48 -1.26
CA SER A 172 -9.27 16.74 -1.98
C SER A 172 -8.35 16.87 -3.20
N ILE A 173 -7.06 16.52 -3.06
CA ILE A 173 -6.10 16.58 -4.17
C ILE A 173 -6.49 15.58 -5.26
N LEU A 174 -6.77 14.32 -4.89
CA LEU A 174 -7.19 13.30 -5.85
C LEU A 174 -8.49 13.69 -6.57
N LYS A 175 -9.45 14.28 -5.85
CA LYS A 175 -10.69 14.81 -6.43
C LYS A 175 -10.40 15.85 -7.50
N GLN A 176 -9.53 16.81 -7.22
CA GLN A 176 -9.13 17.84 -8.18
C GLN A 176 -8.43 17.23 -9.40
N GLN A 177 -7.53 16.28 -9.20
CA GLN A 177 -6.84 15.58 -10.30
C GLN A 177 -7.82 14.81 -11.19
N ILE A 178 -8.79 14.11 -10.60
CA ILE A 178 -9.85 13.40 -11.33
C ILE A 178 -10.70 14.37 -12.17
N VAL A 179 -11.09 15.51 -11.59
CA VAL A 179 -11.87 16.54 -12.32
C VAL A 179 -11.05 17.13 -13.46
N SER A 180 -9.77 17.44 -13.24
CA SER A 180 -8.88 17.97 -14.27
C SER A 180 -8.67 16.97 -15.40
N TYR A 181 -8.41 15.70 -15.08
CA TYR A 181 -8.27 14.61 -16.05
C TYR A 181 -9.52 14.49 -16.93
N ARG A 182 -10.72 14.53 -16.34
CA ARG A 182 -11.99 14.49 -17.07
C ARG A 182 -12.23 15.70 -17.96
N LYS A 183 -11.70 16.86 -17.60
CA LYS A 183 -11.75 18.08 -18.42
C LYS A 183 -10.72 18.08 -19.56
N GLY A 184 -9.95 17.00 -19.73
CA GLY A 184 -8.90 16.90 -20.74
C GLY A 184 -7.65 17.72 -20.42
N VAL A 185 -7.52 18.21 -19.18
CA VAL A 185 -6.31 18.89 -18.72
C VAL A 185 -5.27 17.82 -18.44
N LYS A 186 -4.15 17.83 -19.19
CA LYS A 186 -3.03 16.94 -18.91
C LYS A 186 -2.49 17.21 -17.51
N LEU A 187 -2.38 16.14 -16.72
CA LEU A 187 -1.72 16.11 -15.41
C LEU A 187 -0.21 16.35 -15.54
#